data_AF-A0A951HA88-F1
#
_entry.id   AF-A0A951HA88-F1
#
_cell.length_a   1.000
_cell.length_b   1.000
_cell.length_c   1.000
_cell.angle_alpha   90.00
_cell.angle_beta   90.00
_cell.angle_gamma   90.00
#
_symmetry.space_group_name_H-M   'P 1'
#
loop_
_entity.id
_entity.type
_entity.pdbx_description
1 polymer ?
#
loop_
_entity_poly.entity_id
_entity_poly.type
_entity_poly.pdbx_seq_one_letter_code
_entity_poly.pdbx_strand_id
1 'polypeptide(L)'
;MKGKRKAERKKQLEPDAAPADESCLEQANICCEQARTAARLKRYTAARGLFVTAIALCHRAIALNGTARSQAEICLGQLHNEMSAYSELARSMERPLLAHPHMQSHQHTEFAVTV
;
A
#
# COMPACT_ATOMS: atom_id res chain seq x y z
N MET A 1 -56.00 -20.81 -0.47
CA MET A 1 -56.40 -19.55 0.22
C MET A 1 -55.21 -19.03 1.01
N LYS A 2 -55.10 -17.70 1.06
CA LYS A 2 -53.94 -16.88 1.43
C LYS A 2 -53.36 -17.17 2.82
N GLY A 3 -52.03 -17.19 2.90
CA GLY A 3 -51.27 -17.25 4.14
C GLY A 3 -51.35 -15.97 4.98
N LYS A 4 -51.10 -16.14 6.27
CA LYS A 4 -50.89 -15.04 7.22
C LYS A 4 -49.65 -15.38 8.05
N ARG A 5 -48.46 -15.03 7.54
CA ARG A 5 -47.25 -14.98 8.37
C ARG A 5 -47.23 -13.60 9.01
N LYS A 6 -47.42 -13.56 10.33
CA LYS A 6 -47.21 -12.35 11.14
C LYS A 6 -45.77 -11.92 10.95
N ALA A 7 -45.58 -10.72 10.39
CA ALA A 7 -44.29 -10.07 10.32
C ALA A 7 -43.95 -9.52 11.71
N GLU A 8 -43.18 -10.28 12.47
CA GLU A 8 -42.38 -9.74 13.57
C GLU A 8 -41.34 -8.81 12.95
N ARG A 9 -41.70 -7.51 12.86
CA ARG A 9 -40.75 -6.44 12.59
C ARG A 9 -39.80 -6.38 13.79
N LYS A 10 -38.73 -7.19 13.72
CA LYS A 10 -37.56 -7.04 14.58
C LYS A 10 -37.15 -5.58 14.53
N LYS A 11 -37.15 -4.94 15.71
CA LYS A 11 -36.43 -3.68 15.95
C LYS A 11 -35.04 -3.85 15.33
N GLN A 12 -34.79 -3.15 14.24
CA GLN A 12 -33.44 -2.88 13.79
C GLN A 12 -32.83 -2.01 14.88
N LEU A 13 -32.14 -2.67 15.79
CA LEU A 13 -31.17 -2.05 16.66
C LEU A 13 -30.06 -1.60 15.71
N GLU A 14 -29.91 -0.27 15.57
CA GLU A 14 -28.80 0.37 14.88
C GLU A 14 -27.51 -0.38 15.21
N PRO A 15 -26.68 -0.74 14.22
CA PRO A 15 -25.35 -1.23 14.55
C PRO A 15 -24.64 -0.07 15.24
N ASP A 16 -24.28 -0.29 16.51
CA ASP A 16 -23.30 0.49 17.26
C ASP A 16 -22.08 0.66 16.36
N ALA A 17 -22.06 1.77 15.60
CA ALA A 17 -20.97 2.11 14.74
C ALA A 17 -19.84 2.44 15.69
N ALA A 18 -18.93 1.47 15.90
CA ALA A 18 -17.65 1.70 16.56
C ALA A 18 -17.14 3.07 16.06
N PRO A 19 -16.67 3.92 16.98
CA PRO A 19 -16.36 5.30 16.64
C PRO A 19 -15.42 5.26 15.44
N ALA A 20 -15.80 5.97 14.37
CA ALA A 20 -15.29 5.71 13.03
C ALA A 20 -13.75 5.84 12.94
N ASP A 21 -13.13 6.47 13.93
CA ASP A 21 -11.69 6.57 14.14
C ASP A 21 -11.04 5.26 14.59
N GLU A 22 -11.66 4.50 15.51
CA GLU A 22 -11.18 3.16 15.89
C GLU A 22 -11.25 2.19 14.70
N SER A 23 -12.35 2.24 13.93
CA SER A 23 -12.50 1.42 12.72
C SER A 23 -11.46 1.76 11.65
N CYS A 24 -11.12 3.05 11.48
CA CYS A 24 -10.07 3.46 10.53
C CYS A 24 -8.68 2.99 10.97
N LEU A 25 -8.36 3.09 12.27
CA LEU A 25 -7.07 2.65 12.80
C LEU A 25 -6.92 1.12 12.70
N GLU A 26 -7.97 0.37 13.00
CA GLU A 26 -7.97 -1.08 12.89
C GLU A 26 -7.76 -1.53 11.43
N GLN A 27 -8.47 -0.89 10.48
CA GLN A 27 -8.26 -1.13 9.05
C GLN A 27 -6.84 -0.77 8.60
N ALA A 28 -6.27 0.33 9.13
CA ALA A 28 -4.89 0.69 8.83
C ALA A 28 -3.92 -0.41 9.26
N ASN A 29 -4.07 -0.95 10.47
CA ASN A 29 -3.25 -2.04 11.00
C ASN A 29 -3.36 -3.32 10.15
N ILE A 30 -4.57 -3.67 9.70
CA ILE A 30 -4.79 -4.80 8.79
C ILE A 30 -4.01 -4.58 7.48
N CYS A 31 -4.10 -3.38 6.89
CA CYS A 31 -3.34 -3.04 5.70
C CYS A 31 -1.82 -3.13 5.93
N CYS A 32 -1.31 -2.69 7.09
CA CYS A 32 0.10 -2.82 7.46
C CYS A 32 0.56 -4.28 7.50
N GLU A 33 -0.23 -5.15 8.13
CA GLU A 33 0.11 -6.57 8.23
C GLU A 33 0.11 -7.25 6.86
N GLN A 34 -0.89 -6.95 6.03
CA GLN A 34 -0.96 -7.41 4.65
C GLN A 34 0.24 -6.89 3.83
N ALA A 35 0.64 -5.63 4.01
CA ALA A 35 1.78 -5.04 3.33
C ALA A 35 3.09 -5.76 3.69
N ARG A 36 3.32 -6.00 4.98
CA ARG A 36 4.49 -6.76 5.47
C ARG A 36 4.47 -8.21 4.97
N THR A 37 3.30 -8.82 4.83
CA THR A 37 3.16 -10.17 4.26
C THR A 37 3.46 -10.18 2.77
N ALA A 38 2.94 -9.21 2.01
CA ALA A 38 3.27 -9.03 0.59
C ALA A 38 4.77 -8.80 0.39
N ALA A 39 5.41 -8.00 1.25
CA ALA A 39 6.85 -7.76 1.21
C ALA A 39 7.67 -9.04 1.50
N ARG A 40 7.26 -9.86 2.47
CA ARG A 40 7.86 -11.18 2.73
C ARG A 40 7.78 -12.09 1.50
N LEU A 41 6.70 -11.99 0.72
CA LEU A 41 6.52 -12.68 -0.56
C LEU A 41 7.20 -11.99 -1.76
N LYS A 42 8.08 -10.99 -1.53
CA LYS A 42 8.76 -10.20 -2.57
C LYS A 42 7.83 -9.42 -3.50
N ARG A 43 6.56 -9.24 -3.13
CA ARG A 43 5.56 -8.46 -3.88
C ARG A 43 5.61 -6.99 -3.45
N TYR A 44 6.74 -6.33 -3.69
CA TYR A 44 7.01 -4.99 -3.17
C TYR A 44 6.07 -3.91 -3.70
N THR A 45 5.63 -4.00 -4.96
CA THR A 45 4.64 -3.06 -5.53
C THR A 45 3.29 -3.17 -4.83
N ALA A 46 2.85 -4.39 -4.52
CA ALA A 46 1.62 -4.63 -3.76
C ALA A 46 1.74 -4.14 -2.31
N ALA A 47 2.88 -4.42 -1.67
CA ALA A 47 3.19 -3.91 -0.34
C ALA A 47 3.13 -2.37 -0.29
N ARG A 48 3.72 -1.69 -1.29
CA ARG A 48 3.67 -0.23 -1.40
C ARG A 48 2.25 0.30 -1.48
N GLY A 49 1.39 -0.33 -2.31
CA GLY A 49 -0.02 0.04 -2.41
C GLY A 49 -0.76 -0.09 -1.07
N LEU A 50 -0.52 -1.18 -0.34
CA LEU A 50 -1.13 -1.41 0.97
C LEU A 50 -0.66 -0.42 2.04
N PHE A 51 0.62 -0.03 2.03
CA PHE A 51 1.14 1.02 2.92
C PHE A 51 0.52 2.39 2.63
N VAL A 52 0.30 2.74 1.37
CA VAL A 52 -0.40 3.98 1.00
C VAL A 52 -1.83 3.98 1.54
N THR A 53 -2.54 2.86 1.42
CA THR A 53 -3.89 2.72 2.00
C THR A 53 -3.88 2.87 3.51
N ALA A 54 -2.92 2.25 4.21
CA ALA A 54 -2.78 2.37 5.66
C ALA A 54 -2.54 3.82 6.09
N ILE A 55 -1.66 4.55 5.39
CA ILE A 55 -1.39 5.98 5.65
C ILE A 55 -2.66 6.83 5.48
N ALA A 56 -3.44 6.59 4.42
CA ALA A 56 -4.68 7.32 4.19
C ALA A 56 -5.71 7.07 5.31
N LEU A 57 -5.80 5.83 5.81
CA LEU A 57 -6.67 5.47 6.92
C LEU A 57 -6.20 6.12 8.24
N CYS A 58 -4.90 6.17 8.52
CA CYS A 58 -4.37 6.89 9.68
C CYS A 58 -4.67 8.39 9.60
N HIS A 59 -4.50 9.03 8.43
CA HIS A 59 -4.90 10.44 8.27
C HIS A 59 -6.39 10.66 8.52
N ARG A 60 -7.24 9.72 8.09
CA ARG A 60 -8.68 9.78 8.35
C ARG A 60 -8.98 9.64 9.85
N ALA A 61 -8.32 8.73 10.56
CA ALA A 61 -8.44 8.60 12.01
C ALA A 61 -8.02 9.89 12.75
N ILE A 62 -6.94 10.54 12.30
CA ILE A 62 -6.50 11.84 12.84
C ILE A 62 -7.53 12.94 12.58
N ALA A 63 -8.08 12.99 11.37
CA ALA A 63 -9.07 14.00 10.98
C ALA A 63 -10.37 13.88 11.78
N LEU A 64 -10.74 12.67 12.20
CA LEU A 64 -11.89 12.42 13.07
C LEU A 64 -11.67 12.93 14.51
N ASN A 65 -10.42 13.28 14.86
CA ASN A 65 -10.03 13.90 16.13
C ASN A 65 -10.55 13.16 17.38
N GLY A 66 -10.64 11.83 17.29
CA GLY A 66 -11.09 10.95 18.36
C GLY A 66 -9.96 10.46 19.25
N THR A 67 -10.26 9.51 20.14
CA THR A 67 -9.31 8.93 21.10
C THR A 67 -8.18 8.17 20.41
N ALA A 68 -8.41 7.68 19.18
CA ALA A 68 -7.41 6.98 18.38
C ALA A 68 -6.37 7.91 17.71
N ARG A 69 -6.50 9.24 17.83
CA ARG A 69 -5.63 10.19 17.12
C ARG A 69 -4.14 10.03 17.43
N SER A 70 -3.78 9.98 18.71
CA SER A 70 -2.37 9.88 19.14
C SER A 70 -1.73 8.59 18.63
N GLN A 71 -2.49 7.50 18.64
CA GLN A 71 -2.07 6.21 18.11
C GLN A 71 -1.91 6.26 16.59
N ALA A 72 -2.82 6.93 15.88
CA ALA A 72 -2.74 7.12 14.43
C ALA A 72 -1.51 7.96 14.02
N GLU A 73 -1.17 9.00 14.79
CA GLU A 73 0.04 9.81 14.57
C GLU A 73 1.33 8.98 14.76
N ILE A 74 1.39 8.12 15.80
CA ILE A 74 2.51 7.19 16.01
C ILE A 74 2.60 6.18 14.85
N CYS A 75 1.47 5.59 14.45
CA CYS A 75 1.41 4.65 13.32
C CYS A 75 1.90 5.30 12.02
N LEU A 76 1.51 6.55 11.74
CA LEU A 76 1.99 7.29 10.56
C LEU A 76 3.50 7.46 10.52
N GLY A 77 4.12 7.80 11.67
CA GLY A 77 5.57 7.92 11.77
C GLY A 77 6.29 6.61 11.41
N GLN A 78 5.76 5.47 11.89
CA GLN A 78 6.30 4.15 11.55
C GLN A 78 6.08 3.79 10.07
N LEU A 79 4.89 4.10 9.54
CA LEU A 79 4.52 3.76 8.18
C LEU A 79 5.33 4.51 7.12
N HIS A 80 5.66 5.78 7.36
CA HIS A 80 6.51 6.54 6.43
C HIS A 80 7.90 5.93 6.30
N ASN A 81 8.49 5.48 7.41
CA ASN A 81 9.79 4.81 7.41
C ASN A 81 9.74 3.48 6.65
N GLU A 82 8.75 2.64 6.92
CA GLU A 82 8.57 1.37 6.22
C GLU A 82 8.30 1.58 4.72
N MET A 83 7.44 2.52 4.36
CA MET A 83 7.10 2.83 2.97
C MET A 83 8.33 3.27 2.17
N SER A 84 9.24 4.05 2.77
CA SER A 84 10.49 4.46 2.11
C SER A 84 11.34 3.24 1.74
N ALA A 85 11.58 2.34 2.70
CA ALA A 85 12.35 1.12 2.48
C ALA A 85 11.74 0.22 1.39
N TYR A 86 10.42 0.04 1.40
CA TYR A 86 9.75 -0.78 0.37
C TYR A 86 9.66 -0.10 -0.99
N SER A 87 9.66 1.23 -1.05
CA SER A 87 9.70 1.97 -2.32
C SER A 87 11.03 1.81 -3.03
N GLU A 88 12.14 1.77 -2.28
CA GLU A 88 13.46 1.47 -2.83
C GLU A 88 13.54 0.03 -3.35
N LEU A 89 13.00 -0.94 -2.60
CA LEU A 89 12.95 -2.34 -3.00
C LEU A 89 12.04 -2.56 -4.22
N ALA A 90 10.91 -1.86 -4.33
CA ALA A 90 10.07 -1.92 -5.51
C ALA A 90 10.84 -1.39 -6.74
N ARG A 91 11.52 -0.24 -6.60
CA ARG A 91 12.28 0.39 -7.68
C ARG A 91 13.47 -0.46 -8.15
N SER A 92 14.14 -1.17 -7.25
CA SER A 92 15.25 -2.05 -7.63
C SER A 92 14.79 -3.28 -8.41
N MET A 93 13.61 -3.81 -8.10
CA MET A 93 13.01 -4.94 -8.81
C MET A 93 12.41 -4.53 -10.17
N GLU A 94 11.98 -3.27 -10.29
CA GLU A 94 11.51 -2.64 -11.55
C GLU A 94 12.64 -2.17 -12.47
N ARG A 95 13.92 -2.32 -12.08
CA ARG A 95 15.07 -2.15 -12.98
C ARG A 95 15.51 -3.50 -13.52
N PRO A 96 14.88 -4.03 -14.59
CA PRO A 96 15.49 -5.10 -15.35
C PRO A 96 16.72 -4.50 -16.03
N LEU A 97 17.91 -4.96 -15.63
CA LEU A 97 19.14 -5.05 -16.44
C LEU A 97 19.19 -4.17 -17.71
N LEU A 98 19.09 -2.84 -17.61
CA LEU A 98 19.56 -1.93 -18.67
C LEU A 98 21.10 -1.92 -18.74
N ALA A 99 21.77 -2.71 -17.89
CA ALA A 99 23.15 -3.11 -18.05
C ALA A 99 23.25 -4.29 -19.05
N HIS A 100 22.99 -4.03 -20.32
CA HIS A 100 23.65 -4.76 -21.40
C HIS A 100 24.66 -3.82 -22.07
N PRO A 101 25.94 -3.85 -21.66
CA PRO A 101 27.01 -3.28 -22.48
C PRO A 101 27.33 -4.28 -23.60
N HIS A 102 26.70 -4.12 -24.76
CA HIS A 102 26.96 -4.90 -25.98
C HIS A 102 26.59 -3.98 -27.16
N MET A 103 27.44 -3.51 -28.07
CA MET A 103 28.76 -3.95 -28.53
C MET A 103 29.60 -2.77 -29.00
N GLN A 104 30.89 -2.93 -28.76
CA GLN A 104 32.02 -2.38 -29.50
C GLN A 104 31.78 -2.40 -31.03
N SER A 105 31.56 -1.23 -31.64
CA SER A 105 31.72 -1.07 -33.09
C SER A 105 33.17 -0.66 -33.34
N HIS A 106 34.01 -1.63 -33.68
CA HIS A 106 35.29 -1.39 -34.37
C HIS A 106 35.01 -0.61 -35.65
N GLN A 107 35.18 0.72 -35.63
CA GLN A 107 35.39 1.48 -36.86
C GLN A 107 36.90 1.56 -37.10
N HIS A 108 37.47 0.43 -37.52
CA HIS A 108 38.74 0.43 -38.23
C HIS A 108 38.41 0.81 -39.67
N THR A 109 38.24 2.11 -39.92
CA THR A 109 38.17 2.63 -41.28
C THR A 109 39.59 2.81 -41.76
N GLU A 110 40.18 1.74 -42.30
CA GLU A 110 41.31 1.86 -43.20
C GLU A 110 40.83 2.63 -44.44
N PHE A 111 41.22 3.90 -44.55
CA PHE A 111 41.27 4.56 -45.84
C PHE A 111 42.74 4.82 -46.16
N ALA A 112 43.30 3.89 -46.92
CA ALA A 112 44.35 4.23 -47.85
C ALA A 112 43.77 5.27 -48.84
N VAL A 113 44.35 6.47 -48.88
CA VAL A 113 44.36 7.24 -50.11
C VAL A 113 45.77 7.75 -50.34
N THR A 114 46.33 7.22 -51.41
CA THR A 114 47.55 7.64 -52.08
C THR A 114 47.16 8.77 -53.01
N VAL A 115 47.68 9.98 -52.82
CA VAL A 115 48.27 10.84 -53.88
C VAL A 115 49.22 11.84 -53.22
#